data_AF-A0A1I1PX94-F1
#
_entry.id   AF-A0A1I1PX94-F1
#
_cell.length_a   1.000
_cell.length_b   1.000
_cell.length_c   1.000
_cell.angle_alpha   90.00
_cell.angle_beta   90.00
_cell.angle_gamma   90.00
#
_symmetry.space_group_name_H-M   'P 1'
#
loop_
_entity.id
_entity.type
_entity.pdbx_description
1 polymer ?
#
loop_
_entity_poly.entity_id
_entity_poly.type
_entity_poly.pdbx_seq_one_letter_code
_entity_poly.pdbx_strand_id
1 'polypeptide(L)'
;ELFLLNPSPATAQILTTPIKVLIVYDAPSPDQYEKLGFAYAIMLRNLIGHFNSAVDLVPIQNYSAGKIESYQATFYLGSYYNNPIPTAFLNDVNATQKTVVWFKYNLWQFAWNTAYNFNTRYGFSFVGLQGLNAPPSSSNPTPGFFDTVSYKGQSMVKYYAYDAASNTVNADPDVGVTQVIDTAKAQALVTITNSKTSAQAPYIIRSGNFWYFADMPLSYIGPRDRYLVLCDILHDIFADNQPVSHKALVRLEDVDALVNFGTMKTLSDYMFSKRIPFSIATIPHYLDPLGVYNGGVREEVPLSQAGTLKTSLNYALARGGKILMHGYTHQYDSMRNKNTGVSADDFEFWNAVANTPVAEDSTAWALGRLLAGKTEFQNNGYAPFAWETPHYQASPLSTKAVPLVFNTTYQRAVYYTSDTPNFTATVSKDFQVGQFFPYVIKQDYYGQWIVPENLGNIEYNISSIDPSSNITYTWQDICLNAQYATVVRDGFASFFFHPFWLESSLAPLVTTGFTDFKNIIQCITTLGYTWTDASTLGHP
;
A
#
# COMPACT_ATOMS: atom_id res chain seq x y z
N GLU A 1 14.30 47.92 26.50
CA GLU A 1 15.15 46.78 26.12
C GLU A 1 14.43 45.99 25.03
N LEU A 2 15.02 46.01 23.83
CA LEU A 2 14.60 45.21 22.68
C LEU A 2 14.87 43.73 22.99
N PHE A 3 13.86 42.86 22.87
CA PHE A 3 14.07 41.43 22.68
C PHE A 3 13.55 41.02 21.30
N LEU A 4 14.45 40.34 20.59
CA LEU A 4 14.44 40.05 19.17
C LEU A 4 13.39 39.01 18.80
N LEU A 5 12.66 39.32 17.74
CA LEU A 5 11.99 38.34 16.88
C LEU A 5 13.07 37.45 16.25
N ASN A 6 13.11 36.17 16.61
CA ASN A 6 13.82 35.18 15.81
C ASN A 6 13.02 34.95 14.53
N PRO A 7 13.57 35.20 13.33
CA PRO A 7 12.93 34.78 12.10
C PRO A 7 12.93 33.26 12.07
N SER A 8 11.74 32.69 11.82
CA SER A 8 11.56 31.29 11.45
C SER A 8 12.57 30.94 10.35
N PRO A 9 13.29 29.81 10.42
CA PRO A 9 14.07 29.36 9.29
C PRO A 9 13.09 29.03 8.18
N ALA A 10 12.97 29.94 7.21
CA ALA A 10 12.39 29.64 5.92
C ALA A 10 13.10 28.38 5.42
N THR A 11 12.37 27.27 5.36
CA THR A 11 12.81 26.02 4.77
C THR A 11 13.18 26.35 3.34
N ALA A 12 14.49 26.43 3.08
CA ALA A 12 15.02 26.49 1.75
C ALA A 12 14.49 25.25 1.03
N GLN A 13 13.58 25.44 0.06
CA GLN A 13 13.32 24.44 -0.95
C GLN A 13 14.62 24.28 -1.74
N ILE A 14 15.48 23.37 -1.29
CA ILE A 14 16.47 22.79 -2.17
C ILE A 14 15.64 22.01 -3.18
N LEU A 15 15.37 22.62 -4.33
CA LEU A 15 14.96 21.93 -5.53
C LEU A 15 16.11 21.00 -5.92
N THR A 16 16.20 19.85 -5.25
CA THR A 16 17.09 18.78 -5.66
C THR A 16 16.59 18.28 -7.01
N THR A 17 17.47 18.19 -7.99
CA THR A 17 17.12 17.61 -9.28
C THR A 17 16.55 16.20 -9.03
N PRO A 18 15.35 15.86 -9.54
CA PRO A 18 14.77 14.55 -9.32
C PRO A 18 15.69 13.43 -9.81
N ILE A 19 15.73 12.32 -9.06
CA ILE A 19 16.41 11.09 -9.48
C ILE A 19 15.66 10.52 -10.69
N LYS A 20 16.30 10.44 -11.86
CA LYS A 20 15.70 9.80 -13.02
C LYS A 20 15.87 8.30 -12.91
N VAL A 21 14.76 7.59 -12.97
CA VAL A 21 14.70 6.14 -12.84
C VAL A 21 14.01 5.55 -14.08
N LEU A 22 14.60 4.49 -14.61
CA LEU A 22 13.99 3.68 -15.65
C LEU A 22 13.49 2.37 -15.04
N ILE A 23 12.22 2.05 -15.21
CA ILE A 23 11.69 0.73 -14.90
C ILE A 23 11.39 0.03 -16.22
N VAL A 24 12.13 -1.03 -16.49
CA VAL A 24 11.94 -1.91 -17.63
C VAL A 24 11.21 -3.16 -17.15
N TYR A 25 10.17 -3.59 -17.86
CA TYR A 25 9.34 -4.71 -17.41
C TYR A 25 8.99 -5.67 -18.53
N ASP A 26 8.77 -6.94 -18.19
CA ASP A 26 8.29 -7.94 -19.14
C ASP A 26 6.86 -7.63 -19.61
N ALA A 27 6.64 -7.71 -20.92
CA ALA A 27 5.32 -7.60 -21.53
C ALA A 27 5.20 -8.59 -22.70
N PRO A 28 5.09 -9.90 -22.41
CA PRO A 28 5.02 -10.95 -23.44
C PRO A 28 3.73 -10.79 -24.25
N SER A 29 3.84 -10.37 -25.51
CA SER A 29 2.69 -10.20 -26.40
C SER A 29 2.77 -11.18 -27.57
N PRO A 30 1.66 -11.82 -27.98
CA PRO A 30 0.33 -11.80 -27.35
C PRO A 30 0.21 -12.88 -26.25
N ASP A 31 0.05 -12.47 -24.98
CA ASP A 31 -0.19 -13.40 -23.85
C ASP A 31 -1.21 -12.84 -22.85
N GLN A 32 -1.88 -13.71 -22.08
CA GLN A 32 -2.80 -13.27 -21.02
C GLN A 32 -2.10 -12.50 -19.88
N TYR A 33 -0.79 -12.68 -19.68
CA TYR A 33 0.02 -12.01 -18.67
C TYR A 33 0.81 -10.82 -19.21
N GLU A 34 0.54 -10.39 -20.45
CA GLU A 34 1.24 -9.27 -21.10
C GLU A 34 1.32 -8.02 -20.22
N LYS A 35 0.26 -7.73 -19.46
CA LYS A 35 0.18 -6.53 -18.60
C LYS A 35 0.58 -6.77 -17.14
N LEU A 36 0.95 -7.99 -16.76
CA LEU A 36 1.33 -8.30 -15.37
C LEU A 36 2.62 -7.57 -14.96
N GLY A 37 3.63 -7.53 -15.84
CA GLY A 37 4.85 -6.77 -15.59
C GLY A 37 4.59 -5.27 -15.45
N PHE A 38 3.62 -4.74 -16.20
CA PHE A 38 3.20 -3.34 -16.07
C PHE A 38 2.55 -3.05 -14.71
N ALA A 39 1.72 -3.98 -14.20
CA ALA A 39 1.14 -3.84 -12.85
C ALA A 39 2.22 -3.76 -11.76
N TYR A 40 3.25 -4.62 -11.82
CA TYR A 40 4.39 -4.53 -10.90
C TYR A 40 5.22 -3.26 -11.12
N ALA A 41 5.38 -2.80 -12.37
CA ALA A 41 6.06 -1.56 -12.68
C ALA A 41 5.37 -0.34 -12.04
N ILE A 42 4.03 -0.32 -12.06
CA ILE A 42 3.23 0.69 -11.35
C ILE A 42 3.51 0.63 -9.83
N MET A 43 3.47 -0.57 -9.23
CA MET A 43 3.71 -0.71 -7.80
C MET A 43 5.11 -0.25 -7.37
N LEU A 44 6.15 -0.62 -8.14
CA LEU A 44 7.51 -0.16 -7.88
C LEU A 44 7.65 1.34 -8.08
N ARG A 45 7.04 1.91 -9.13
CA ARG A 45 6.99 3.36 -9.35
C ARG A 45 6.36 4.08 -8.16
N ASN A 46 5.32 3.52 -7.55
CA ASN A 46 4.67 4.14 -6.40
C ASN A 46 5.63 4.19 -5.21
N LEU A 47 6.32 3.09 -4.89
CA LEU A 47 7.35 3.07 -3.84
C LEU A 47 8.45 4.10 -4.10
N ILE A 48 8.94 4.17 -5.35
CA ILE A 48 9.97 5.14 -5.75
C ILE A 48 9.46 6.59 -5.62
N GLY A 49 8.16 6.81 -5.71
CA GLY A 49 7.50 8.10 -5.47
C GLY A 49 7.67 8.67 -4.06
N HIS A 50 8.18 7.89 -3.10
CA HIS A 50 8.67 8.42 -1.83
C HIS A 50 9.91 9.31 -2.00
N PHE A 51 10.80 8.94 -2.92
CA PHE A 51 12.00 9.69 -3.26
C PHE A 51 11.66 10.78 -4.27
N ASN A 52 12.36 11.92 -4.20
CA ASN A 52 12.22 12.96 -5.22
C ASN A 52 12.76 12.41 -6.56
N SER A 53 11.86 11.89 -7.39
CA SER A 53 12.18 11.04 -8.52
C SER A 53 11.28 11.31 -9.73
N ALA A 54 11.81 11.00 -10.90
CA ALA A 54 11.07 10.96 -12.16
C ALA A 54 11.25 9.57 -12.77
N VAL A 55 10.14 8.87 -13.02
CA VAL A 55 10.16 7.44 -13.37
C VAL A 55 9.58 7.24 -14.77
N ASP A 56 10.34 6.60 -15.65
CA ASP A 56 9.86 6.12 -16.94
C ASP A 56 9.59 4.62 -16.89
N LEU A 57 8.44 4.20 -17.41
CA LEU A 57 8.03 2.79 -17.51
C LEU A 57 8.16 2.34 -18.97
N VAL A 58 8.95 1.30 -19.24
CA VAL A 58 9.24 0.83 -20.59
C VAL A 58 9.08 -0.70 -20.69
N PRO A 59 8.21 -1.22 -21.56
CA PRO A 59 8.21 -2.65 -21.90
C PRO A 59 9.58 -3.05 -22.44
N ILE A 60 10.14 -4.18 -22.00
CA ILE A 60 11.48 -4.62 -22.37
C ILE A 60 11.68 -4.74 -23.90
N GLN A 61 10.66 -5.15 -24.65
CA GLN A 61 10.68 -5.20 -26.11
C GLN A 61 10.86 -3.82 -26.78
N ASN A 62 10.53 -2.74 -26.07
CA ASN A 62 10.64 -1.36 -26.55
C ASN A 62 11.93 -0.69 -26.05
N TYR A 63 12.84 -1.43 -25.40
CA TYR A 63 14.13 -0.91 -24.97
C TYR A 63 15.01 -0.58 -26.18
N SER A 64 15.69 0.58 -26.13
CA SER A 64 16.63 1.05 -27.15
C SER A 64 18.04 1.17 -26.57
N ALA A 65 19.04 0.84 -27.39
CA ALA A 65 20.45 0.89 -26.98
C ALA A 65 20.86 2.28 -26.47
N GLY A 66 21.69 2.31 -25.43
CA GLY A 66 22.17 3.52 -24.75
C GLY A 66 21.14 4.15 -23.80
N LYS A 67 19.89 3.68 -23.75
CA LYS A 67 18.84 4.33 -22.96
C LYS A 67 19.17 4.41 -21.46
N ILE A 68 19.79 3.36 -20.91
CA ILE A 68 20.20 3.30 -19.48
C ILE A 68 21.05 4.49 -19.03
N GLU A 69 21.89 5.05 -19.92
CA GLU A 69 22.85 6.09 -19.55
C GLU A 69 22.18 7.45 -19.24
N SER A 70 20.92 7.62 -19.63
CA SER A 70 20.12 8.81 -19.32
C SER A 70 19.50 8.79 -17.91
N TYR A 71 19.69 7.71 -17.15
CA TYR A 71 19.09 7.50 -15.83
C TYR A 71 20.16 7.26 -14.76
N GLN A 72 19.81 7.54 -13.50
CA GLN A 72 20.67 7.23 -12.35
C GLN A 72 20.55 5.76 -11.95
N ALA A 73 19.34 5.18 -12.07
CA ALA A 73 19.07 3.79 -11.77
C ALA A 73 18.11 3.17 -12.79
N THR A 74 18.35 1.91 -13.15
CA THR A 74 17.45 1.10 -13.97
C THR A 74 17.03 -0.15 -13.23
N PHE A 75 15.72 -0.36 -13.11
CA PHE A 75 15.13 -1.55 -12.52
C PHE A 75 14.57 -2.42 -13.64
N TYR A 76 14.93 -3.69 -13.69
CA TYR A 76 14.36 -4.67 -14.60
C TYR A 76 13.48 -5.66 -13.83
N LEU A 77 12.19 -5.68 -14.17
CA LEU A 77 11.19 -6.56 -13.57
C LEU A 77 11.01 -7.80 -14.44
N GLY A 78 11.80 -8.84 -14.16
CA GLY A 78 11.65 -10.17 -14.73
C GLY A 78 10.44 -10.89 -14.14
N SER A 79 9.24 -10.48 -14.55
CA SER A 79 7.96 -11.01 -14.06
C SER A 79 7.41 -12.18 -14.88
N TYR A 80 8.01 -12.48 -16.03
CA TYR A 80 7.58 -13.57 -16.90
C TYR A 80 8.74 -14.50 -17.22
N TYR A 81 8.51 -15.81 -17.04
CA TYR A 81 9.53 -16.81 -17.28
C TYR A 81 9.93 -16.85 -18.76
N ASN A 82 11.24 -16.70 -19.00
CA ASN A 82 11.87 -16.82 -20.32
C ASN A 82 11.36 -15.81 -21.35
N ASN A 83 10.97 -14.61 -20.90
CA ASN A 83 10.68 -13.50 -21.80
C ASN A 83 11.97 -13.06 -22.52
N PRO A 84 11.99 -12.95 -23.86
CA PRO A 84 13.21 -12.58 -24.58
C PRO A 84 13.74 -11.20 -24.20
N ILE A 85 15.02 -11.12 -23.81
CA ILE A 85 15.69 -9.86 -23.53
C ILE A 85 16.46 -9.37 -24.77
N PRO A 86 16.24 -8.13 -25.25
CA PRO A 86 17.01 -7.58 -26.35
C PRO A 86 18.51 -7.55 -26.04
N THR A 87 19.34 -7.93 -27.02
CA THR A 87 20.81 -7.85 -26.91
C THR A 87 21.27 -6.43 -26.57
N ALA A 88 20.57 -5.40 -27.05
CA ALA A 88 20.82 -4.00 -26.69
C ALA A 88 20.76 -3.76 -25.17
N PHE A 89 19.75 -4.31 -24.48
CA PHE A 89 19.61 -4.17 -23.03
C PHE A 89 20.74 -4.88 -22.29
N LEU A 90 21.07 -6.12 -22.69
CA LEU A 90 22.15 -6.88 -22.06
C LEU A 90 23.53 -6.23 -22.25
N ASN A 91 23.81 -5.70 -23.45
CA ASN A 91 25.04 -4.96 -23.74
C ASN A 91 25.16 -3.73 -22.85
N ASP A 92 24.07 -2.97 -22.69
CA ASP A 92 24.02 -1.78 -21.86
C ASP A 92 24.19 -2.10 -20.38
N VAL A 93 23.49 -3.12 -19.85
CA VAL A 93 23.66 -3.61 -18.47
C VAL A 93 25.11 -4.07 -18.22
N ASN A 94 25.74 -4.71 -19.19
CA ASN A 94 27.13 -5.13 -19.11
C ASN A 94 28.12 -3.96 -19.22
N ALA A 95 27.79 -2.85 -19.87
CA ALA A 95 28.71 -1.73 -20.04
C ALA A 95 28.59 -0.69 -18.93
N THR A 96 27.37 -0.46 -18.45
CA THR A 96 27.04 0.70 -17.62
C THR A 96 27.74 0.70 -16.26
N GLN A 97 27.97 1.92 -15.76
CA GLN A 97 28.37 2.19 -14.37
C GLN A 97 27.20 2.73 -13.54
N LYS A 98 26.03 2.96 -14.15
CA LYS A 98 24.79 3.37 -13.47
C LYS A 98 24.21 2.20 -12.68
N THR A 99 23.38 2.49 -11.69
CA THR A 99 22.78 1.43 -10.87
C THR A 99 21.83 0.58 -11.71
N VAL A 100 21.98 -0.75 -11.63
CA VAL A 100 21.06 -1.74 -12.22
C VAL A 100 20.49 -2.59 -11.10
N VAL A 101 19.18 -2.76 -11.08
CA VAL A 101 18.47 -3.63 -10.15
C VAL A 101 17.68 -4.65 -10.95
N TRP A 102 17.93 -5.93 -10.74
CA TRP A 102 17.31 -7.02 -11.48
C TRP A 102 16.45 -7.86 -10.54
N PHE A 103 15.17 -8.05 -10.90
CA PHE A 103 14.26 -8.90 -10.16
C PHE A 103 14.03 -10.24 -10.86
N LYS A 104 14.30 -11.33 -10.14
CA LYS A 104 13.85 -12.69 -10.42
C LYS A 104 14.20 -13.23 -11.80
N TYR A 105 13.25 -13.28 -12.73
CA TYR A 105 13.39 -14.07 -13.94
C TYR A 105 14.36 -13.44 -14.96
N ASN A 106 14.72 -14.27 -15.93
CA ASN A 106 15.49 -13.95 -17.13
C ASN A 106 16.97 -13.60 -16.89
N LEU A 107 17.45 -13.57 -15.64
CA LEU A 107 18.87 -13.33 -15.34
C LEU A 107 19.78 -14.35 -16.06
N TRP A 108 19.33 -15.60 -16.25
CA TRP A 108 20.09 -16.62 -16.98
C TRP A 108 20.47 -16.21 -18.41
N GLN A 109 19.64 -15.41 -19.09
CA GLN A 109 19.97 -14.90 -20.43
C GLN A 109 21.19 -13.97 -20.43
N PHE A 110 21.52 -13.40 -19.27
CA PHE A 110 22.73 -12.62 -19.04
C PHE A 110 23.85 -13.47 -18.42
N ALA A 111 23.54 -14.15 -17.31
CA ALA A 111 24.51 -14.84 -16.47
C ALA A 111 25.14 -16.08 -17.14
N TRP A 112 24.39 -16.81 -17.97
CA TRP A 112 24.89 -17.98 -18.69
C TRP A 112 25.36 -17.68 -20.11
N ASN A 113 25.22 -16.43 -20.56
CA ASN A 113 25.69 -16.03 -21.87
C ASN A 113 27.20 -15.72 -21.83
N THR A 114 27.97 -16.53 -22.55
CA THR A 114 29.44 -16.48 -22.58
C THR A 114 30.00 -15.17 -23.15
N ALA A 115 29.19 -14.36 -23.83
CA ALA A 115 29.61 -13.05 -24.31
C ALA A 115 29.91 -12.04 -23.19
N TYR A 116 29.37 -12.23 -21.97
CA TYR A 116 29.41 -11.21 -20.92
C TYR A 116 30.33 -11.52 -19.74
N ASN A 117 30.91 -12.73 -19.65
CA ASN A 117 31.79 -13.14 -18.54
C ASN A 117 31.21 -12.79 -17.14
N PHE A 118 29.90 -12.97 -16.97
CA PHE A 118 29.12 -12.49 -15.82
C PHE A 118 29.76 -12.81 -14.45
N ASN A 119 30.11 -14.08 -14.24
CA ASN A 119 30.70 -14.55 -12.99
C ASN A 119 31.98 -13.80 -12.62
N THR A 120 32.88 -13.58 -13.59
CA THR A 120 34.14 -12.87 -13.38
C THR A 120 33.91 -11.39 -13.09
N ARG A 121 32.92 -10.78 -13.74
CA ARG A 121 32.59 -9.36 -13.57
C ARG A 121 31.94 -9.08 -12.22
N TYR A 122 30.88 -9.82 -11.88
CA TYR A 122 30.06 -9.53 -10.71
C TYR A 122 30.41 -10.36 -9.47
N GLY A 123 31.24 -11.39 -9.59
CA GLY A 123 31.68 -12.17 -8.42
C GLY A 123 30.59 -13.05 -7.79
N PHE A 124 29.48 -13.30 -8.49
CA PHE A 124 28.48 -14.29 -8.12
C PHE A 124 27.99 -15.05 -9.36
N SER A 125 27.44 -16.25 -9.16
CA SER A 125 26.86 -17.07 -10.22
C SER A 125 25.34 -17.20 -10.03
N PHE A 126 24.62 -17.32 -11.15
CA PHE A 126 23.22 -17.76 -11.15
C PHE A 126 23.16 -19.29 -11.23
N VAL A 127 22.61 -19.93 -10.21
CA VAL A 127 22.55 -21.40 -10.08
C VAL A 127 21.33 -21.94 -10.84
N GLY A 128 20.18 -21.28 -10.71
CA GLY A 128 18.93 -21.69 -11.34
C GLY A 128 17.71 -21.22 -10.58
N LEU A 129 16.53 -21.60 -11.06
CA LEU A 129 15.27 -21.38 -10.36
C LEU A 129 14.97 -22.54 -9.41
N GLN A 130 14.42 -22.23 -8.24
CA GLN A 130 13.84 -23.20 -7.32
C GLN A 130 12.45 -22.75 -6.88
N GLY A 131 11.47 -23.64 -7.04
CA GLY A 131 10.07 -23.42 -6.64
C GLY A 131 9.67 -24.33 -5.47
N LEU A 132 8.48 -24.92 -5.57
CA LEU A 132 7.99 -25.89 -4.59
C LEU A 132 8.89 -27.14 -4.54
N ASN A 133 9.11 -27.67 -3.33
CA ASN A 133 9.89 -28.89 -3.10
C ASN A 133 9.27 -30.13 -3.77
N ALA A 134 7.94 -30.10 -3.96
CA ALA A 134 7.15 -31.13 -4.62
C ALA A 134 5.84 -30.50 -5.15
N PRO A 135 5.14 -31.15 -6.10
CA PRO A 135 3.79 -30.74 -6.47
C PRO A 135 2.84 -30.77 -5.27
N PRO A 136 1.98 -29.75 -5.07
CA PRO A 136 1.01 -29.74 -4.00
C PRO A 136 -0.11 -30.75 -4.28
N SER A 137 -0.72 -31.27 -3.22
CA SER A 137 -1.87 -32.17 -3.30
C SER A 137 -2.70 -32.11 -2.03
N SER A 138 -3.88 -32.70 -2.02
CA SER A 138 -4.70 -32.81 -0.80
C SER A 138 -4.01 -33.59 0.33
N SER A 139 -3.06 -34.49 0.00
CA SER A 139 -2.25 -35.22 0.99
C SER A 139 -0.94 -34.51 1.37
N ASN A 140 -0.50 -33.54 0.57
CA ASN A 140 0.65 -32.66 0.86
C ASN A 140 0.34 -31.22 0.41
N PRO A 141 -0.53 -30.50 1.13
CA PRO A 141 -0.98 -29.18 0.70
C PRO A 141 0.11 -28.11 0.83
N THR A 142 1.16 -28.35 1.64
CA THR A 142 2.27 -27.42 1.91
C THR A 142 3.62 -28.11 1.68
N PRO A 143 4.00 -28.41 0.43
CA PRO A 143 5.24 -29.13 0.11
C PRO A 143 6.51 -28.37 0.53
N GLY A 144 6.40 -27.06 0.77
CA GLY A 144 7.51 -26.17 1.13
C GLY A 144 8.23 -25.61 -0.10
N PHE A 145 8.91 -24.48 0.09
CA PHE A 145 9.73 -23.75 -0.87
C PHE A 145 10.58 -22.75 -0.09
N PHE A 146 11.40 -21.95 -0.77
CA PHE A 146 12.05 -20.79 -0.14
C PHE A 146 11.01 -19.73 0.21
N ASP A 147 10.60 -19.71 1.46
CA ASP A 147 9.42 -18.98 1.95
C ASP A 147 9.76 -17.91 2.99
N THR A 148 10.92 -17.97 3.63
CA THR A 148 11.21 -17.12 4.80
C THR A 148 12.41 -16.20 4.55
N VAL A 149 12.16 -14.90 4.37
CA VAL A 149 13.18 -13.86 4.22
C VAL A 149 13.57 -13.30 5.59
N SER A 150 14.85 -13.37 5.93
CA SER A 150 15.36 -12.87 7.21
C SER A 150 15.98 -11.47 7.04
N TYR A 151 15.42 -10.47 7.71
CA TYR A 151 15.87 -9.08 7.58
C TYR A 151 15.69 -8.28 8.87
N LYS A 152 16.75 -7.60 9.33
CA LYS A 152 16.77 -6.76 10.55
C LYS A 152 16.11 -7.42 11.78
N GLY A 153 16.36 -8.72 11.97
CA GLY A 153 15.81 -9.50 13.08
C GLY A 153 14.37 -9.99 12.91
N GLN A 154 13.72 -9.68 11.79
CA GLN A 154 12.39 -10.18 11.44
C GLN A 154 12.47 -11.35 10.45
N SER A 155 11.48 -12.25 10.54
CA SER A 155 11.30 -13.40 9.64
C SER A 155 10.04 -13.17 8.81
N MET A 156 10.20 -12.78 7.56
CA MET A 156 9.10 -12.43 6.66
C MET A 156 8.72 -13.62 5.79
N VAL A 157 7.54 -14.18 6.05
CA VAL A 157 7.05 -15.38 5.38
C VAL A 157 6.22 -15.01 4.15
N LYS A 158 6.59 -15.57 3.00
CA LYS A 158 5.86 -15.45 1.74
C LYS A 158 4.49 -16.08 1.87
N TYR A 159 3.47 -15.38 1.34
CA TYR A 159 2.12 -15.93 1.29
C TYR A 159 2.07 -17.22 0.47
N TYR A 160 1.33 -18.20 0.99
CA TYR A 160 1.03 -19.45 0.30
C TYR A 160 -0.33 -19.96 0.75
N ALA A 161 -1.21 -20.20 -0.22
CA ALA A 161 -2.45 -20.93 0.00
C ALA A 161 -2.66 -21.96 -1.11
N TYR A 162 -3.12 -23.15 -0.74
CA TYR A 162 -3.49 -24.21 -1.66
C TYR A 162 -4.97 -24.49 -1.52
N ASP A 163 -5.71 -24.42 -2.63
CA ASP A 163 -7.10 -24.82 -2.70
C ASP A 163 -7.20 -26.26 -3.22
N ALA A 164 -7.58 -27.17 -2.33
CA ALA A 164 -7.73 -28.59 -2.64
C ALA A 164 -8.90 -28.88 -3.59
N ALA A 165 -9.92 -28.02 -3.67
CA ALA A 165 -11.08 -28.22 -4.52
C ALA A 165 -10.76 -27.93 -5.99
N SER A 166 -9.97 -26.88 -6.25
CA SER A 166 -9.55 -26.51 -7.59
C SER A 166 -8.13 -26.99 -7.96
N ASN A 167 -7.39 -27.55 -7.00
CA ASN A 167 -5.97 -27.90 -7.13
C ASN A 167 -5.10 -26.71 -7.57
N THR A 168 -5.40 -25.52 -7.03
CA THR A 168 -4.70 -24.27 -7.37
C THR A 168 -3.82 -23.79 -6.22
N VAL A 169 -2.71 -23.13 -6.56
CA VAL A 169 -1.81 -22.46 -5.61
C VAL A 169 -1.91 -20.97 -5.81
N ASN A 170 -2.24 -20.26 -4.73
CA ASN A 170 -2.15 -18.82 -4.62
C ASN A 170 -0.85 -18.49 -3.89
N ALA A 171 0.24 -18.40 -4.64
CA ALA A 171 1.57 -18.04 -4.15
C ALA A 171 2.46 -17.61 -5.31
N ASP A 172 3.63 -17.06 -4.98
CA ASP A 172 4.76 -16.99 -5.90
C ASP A 172 5.95 -17.77 -5.30
N PRO A 173 6.04 -19.09 -5.51
CA PRO A 173 7.01 -19.93 -4.80
C PRO A 173 8.43 -19.84 -5.37
N ASP A 174 8.58 -19.41 -6.62
CA ASP A 174 9.85 -19.44 -7.33
C ASP A 174 10.82 -18.40 -6.79
N VAL A 175 12.08 -18.79 -6.66
CA VAL A 175 13.22 -17.90 -6.44
C VAL A 175 14.36 -18.24 -7.39
N GLY A 176 15.07 -17.22 -7.87
CA GLY A 176 16.30 -17.43 -8.62
C GLY A 176 17.50 -17.48 -7.69
N VAL A 177 18.03 -18.68 -7.48
CA VAL A 177 19.12 -18.99 -6.55
C VAL A 177 20.45 -18.56 -7.14
N THR A 178 21.25 -17.89 -6.31
CA THR A 178 22.59 -17.41 -6.65
C THR A 178 23.62 -17.86 -5.62
N GLN A 179 24.90 -17.87 -6.01
CA GLN A 179 26.01 -18.17 -5.11
C GLN A 179 27.10 -17.09 -5.26
N VAL A 180 27.57 -16.53 -4.14
CA VAL A 180 28.74 -15.65 -4.12
C VAL A 180 29.99 -16.50 -4.37
N ILE A 181 30.80 -16.12 -5.35
CA ILE A 181 32.04 -16.81 -5.73
C ILE A 181 33.29 -15.94 -5.52
N ASP A 182 33.13 -14.61 -5.40
CA ASP A 182 34.19 -13.64 -5.09
C ASP A 182 33.63 -12.58 -4.13
N THR A 183 33.96 -12.71 -2.84
CA THR A 183 33.49 -11.81 -1.78
C THR A 183 34.11 -10.42 -1.84
N ALA A 184 35.16 -10.22 -2.63
CA ALA A 184 35.70 -8.88 -2.89
C ALA A 184 34.83 -8.09 -3.88
N LYS A 185 33.92 -8.76 -4.61
CA LYS A 185 33.05 -8.15 -5.63
C LYS A 185 31.57 -8.24 -5.31
N ALA A 186 31.11 -9.30 -4.67
CA ALA A 186 29.70 -9.54 -4.36
C ALA A 186 29.47 -9.77 -2.87
N GLN A 187 28.34 -9.26 -2.39
CA GLN A 187 27.86 -9.45 -1.03
C GLN A 187 26.39 -9.90 -1.06
N ALA A 188 26.08 -10.95 -0.31
CA ALA A 188 24.70 -11.27 0.06
C ALA A 188 24.26 -10.36 1.20
N LEU A 189 23.24 -9.54 0.96
CA LEU A 189 22.71 -8.55 1.91
C LEU A 189 21.55 -9.10 2.73
N VAL A 190 20.75 -9.97 2.11
CA VAL A 190 19.55 -10.57 2.70
C VAL A 190 19.53 -12.05 2.32
N THR A 191 19.03 -12.89 3.22
CA THR A 191 18.95 -14.35 3.04
C THR A 191 17.50 -14.79 3.01
N ILE A 192 17.20 -15.79 2.17
CA ILE A 192 15.92 -16.52 2.19
C ILE A 192 16.18 -17.98 2.58
N THR A 193 15.27 -18.54 3.38
CA THR A 193 15.33 -19.90 3.88
C THR A 193 14.12 -20.69 3.39
N ASN A 194 14.33 -21.96 3.05
CA ASN A 194 13.27 -22.93 2.86
C ASN A 194 12.92 -23.53 4.22
N SER A 195 11.78 -23.14 4.79
CA SER A 195 11.41 -23.54 6.16
C SER A 195 11.28 -25.05 6.38
N LYS A 196 11.05 -25.84 5.31
CA LYS A 196 10.94 -27.30 5.40
C LYS A 196 12.28 -28.02 5.35
N THR A 197 13.22 -27.54 4.54
CA THR A 197 14.53 -28.20 4.33
C THR A 197 15.68 -27.51 5.07
N SER A 198 15.43 -26.33 5.63
CA SER A 198 16.43 -25.43 6.21
C SER A 198 17.51 -24.95 5.23
N ALA A 199 17.34 -25.21 3.93
CA ALA A 199 18.23 -24.70 2.90
C ALA A 199 18.18 -23.17 2.86
N GLN A 200 19.33 -22.53 2.67
CA GLN A 200 19.46 -21.07 2.61
C GLN A 200 20.03 -20.64 1.26
N ALA A 201 19.59 -19.48 0.79
CA ALA A 201 20.12 -18.83 -0.41
C ALA A 201 20.18 -17.31 -0.21
N PRO A 202 21.11 -16.60 -0.88
CA PRO A 202 21.05 -15.15 -1.00
C PRO A 202 19.70 -14.73 -1.61
N TYR A 203 19.00 -13.84 -0.92
CA TYR A 203 17.77 -13.21 -1.39
C TYR A 203 18.05 -11.89 -2.13
N ILE A 204 18.98 -11.08 -1.60
CA ILE A 204 19.48 -9.87 -2.26
C ILE A 204 20.99 -9.96 -2.33
N ILE A 205 21.54 -9.83 -3.53
CA ILE A 205 22.98 -9.67 -3.78
C ILE A 205 23.26 -8.28 -4.30
N ARG A 206 24.35 -7.68 -3.83
CA ARG A 206 24.94 -6.47 -4.43
C ARG A 206 26.35 -6.77 -4.93
N SER A 207 26.65 -6.34 -6.15
CA SER A 207 27.99 -6.28 -6.71
C SER A 207 28.22 -4.92 -7.39
N GLY A 208 28.97 -4.04 -6.73
CA GLY A 208 29.18 -2.67 -7.21
C GLY A 208 27.86 -1.92 -7.43
N ASN A 209 27.57 -1.60 -8.70
CA ASN A 209 26.35 -0.95 -9.17
C ASN A 209 25.20 -1.92 -9.51
N PHE A 210 25.41 -3.23 -9.44
CA PHE A 210 24.40 -4.25 -9.77
C PHE A 210 23.77 -4.84 -8.51
N TRP A 211 22.44 -4.87 -8.49
CA TRP A 211 21.64 -5.49 -7.44
C TRP A 211 20.78 -6.59 -8.05
N TYR A 212 20.69 -7.72 -7.37
CA TYR A 212 19.81 -8.81 -7.77
C TYR A 212 18.91 -9.19 -6.61
N PHE A 213 17.60 -9.19 -6.87
CA PHE A 213 16.58 -9.73 -5.99
C PHE A 213 16.16 -11.09 -6.53
N ALA A 214 16.25 -12.12 -5.70
CA ALA A 214 15.91 -13.50 -6.09
C ALA A 214 14.42 -13.72 -6.40
N ASP A 215 13.57 -12.71 -6.20
CA ASP A 215 12.11 -12.81 -6.21
C ASP A 215 11.48 -11.50 -6.71
N MET A 216 10.15 -11.48 -6.89
CA MET A 216 9.32 -10.32 -7.15
C MET A 216 8.58 -9.93 -5.85
N PRO A 217 9.16 -9.10 -4.96
CA PRO A 217 8.57 -8.71 -3.66
C PRO A 217 7.35 -7.77 -3.78
N LEU A 218 6.69 -7.76 -4.93
CA LEU A 218 5.46 -7.03 -5.22
C LEU A 218 4.26 -7.98 -5.41
N SER A 219 4.53 -9.29 -5.42
CA SER A 219 3.53 -10.35 -5.52
C SER A 219 3.12 -10.83 -4.13
N TYR A 220 1.80 -10.92 -3.88
CA TYR A 220 1.19 -11.30 -2.60
C TYR A 220 1.73 -10.51 -1.39
N ILE A 221 1.74 -9.18 -1.48
CA ILE A 221 2.25 -8.31 -0.42
C ILE A 221 1.37 -8.37 0.85
N GLY A 222 1.98 -8.14 2.00
CA GLY A 222 1.30 -8.02 3.29
C GLY A 222 2.15 -7.26 4.30
N PRO A 223 1.57 -6.84 5.44
CA PRO A 223 2.25 -6.01 6.44
C PRO A 223 3.41 -6.71 7.16
N ARG A 224 3.62 -8.01 6.92
CA ARG A 224 4.70 -8.83 7.49
C ARG A 224 5.53 -9.54 6.40
N ASP A 225 5.35 -9.13 5.13
CA ASP A 225 5.97 -9.76 3.96
C ASP A 225 7.29 -9.08 3.57
N ARG A 226 8.08 -9.79 2.77
CA ARG A 226 9.36 -9.32 2.18
C ARG A 226 9.25 -8.03 1.36
N TYR A 227 8.03 -7.61 0.99
CA TYR A 227 7.73 -6.27 0.49
C TYR A 227 8.37 -5.15 1.33
N LEU A 228 8.38 -5.28 2.66
CA LEU A 228 9.00 -4.28 3.54
C LEU A 228 10.53 -4.19 3.36
N VAL A 229 11.19 -5.31 3.01
CA VAL A 229 12.63 -5.31 2.68
C VAL A 229 12.90 -4.48 1.43
N LEU A 230 12.09 -4.62 0.38
CA LEU A 230 12.20 -3.78 -0.81
C LEU A 230 12.05 -2.30 -0.44
N CYS A 231 11.03 -1.97 0.36
CA CYS A 231 10.77 -0.59 0.77
C CYS A 231 11.98 0.04 1.48
N ASP A 232 12.65 -0.69 2.38
CA ASP A 232 13.84 -0.18 3.06
C ASP A 232 15.10 -0.14 2.17
N ILE A 233 15.34 -1.18 1.36
CA ILE A 233 16.54 -1.27 0.52
C ILE A 233 16.54 -0.22 -0.60
N LEU A 234 15.37 0.31 -0.99
CA LEU A 234 15.32 1.43 -1.95
C LEU A 234 16.10 2.67 -1.47
N HIS A 235 16.14 2.93 -0.17
CA HIS A 235 16.98 4.02 0.36
C HIS A 235 18.46 3.77 0.09
N ASP A 236 18.94 2.53 0.21
CA ASP A 236 20.34 2.18 -0.07
C ASP A 236 20.64 2.24 -1.58
N ILE A 237 19.69 1.83 -2.42
CA ILE A 237 19.80 1.90 -3.88
C ILE A 237 19.91 3.36 -4.36
N PHE A 238 19.15 4.27 -3.74
CA PHE A 238 19.19 5.70 -4.07
C PHE A 238 20.18 6.52 -3.24
N ALA A 239 20.94 5.87 -2.35
CA ALA A 239 21.85 6.54 -1.41
C ALA A 239 21.16 7.65 -0.59
N ASP A 240 19.88 7.45 -0.26
CA ASP A 240 19.07 8.32 0.57
C ASP A 240 19.33 8.02 2.04
N ASN A 241 20.26 8.78 2.64
CA ASN A 241 20.72 8.59 4.01
C ASN A 241 19.81 9.27 5.04
N GLN A 242 18.49 9.11 4.90
CA GLN A 242 17.54 9.66 5.87
C GLN A 242 17.83 9.06 7.27
N PRO A 243 17.73 9.88 8.33
CA PRO A 243 17.81 9.35 9.68
C PRO A 243 16.67 8.38 9.93
N VAL A 244 16.93 7.34 10.73
CA VAL A 244 15.88 6.43 11.20
C VAL A 244 14.83 7.25 11.96
N SER A 245 13.57 7.18 11.51
CA SER A 245 12.46 7.94 12.07
C SER A 245 11.15 7.18 11.91
N HIS A 246 10.69 6.54 12.98
CA HIS A 246 9.43 5.81 12.97
C HIS A 246 8.28 6.69 13.48
N LYS A 247 7.23 6.85 12.68
CA LYS A 247 6.06 7.71 12.99
C LYS A 247 4.79 6.90 13.13
N ALA A 248 3.92 7.29 14.06
CA ALA A 248 2.63 6.63 14.25
C ALA A 248 1.47 7.58 13.95
N LEU A 249 0.42 7.03 13.36
CA LEU A 249 -0.82 7.72 13.02
C LEU A 249 -2.02 6.87 13.49
N VAL A 250 -3.07 7.56 13.95
CA VAL A 250 -4.34 6.92 14.31
C VAL A 250 -5.49 7.73 13.71
N ARG A 251 -6.45 7.02 13.14
CA ARG A 251 -7.67 7.59 12.57
C ARG A 251 -8.91 6.95 13.16
N LEU A 252 -9.93 7.77 13.45
CA LEU A 252 -11.28 7.31 13.70
C LEU A 252 -12.01 7.25 12.36
N GLU A 253 -12.51 6.08 11.97
CA GLU A 253 -13.08 5.82 10.64
C GLU A 253 -14.60 5.71 10.69
N ASP A 254 -15.24 5.89 9.53
CA ASP A 254 -16.69 5.84 9.34
C ASP A 254 -17.48 6.75 10.31
N VAL A 255 -17.02 7.99 10.44
CA VAL A 255 -17.67 8.99 11.31
C VAL A 255 -18.71 9.78 10.51
N ASP A 256 -19.98 9.48 10.72
CA ASP A 256 -21.11 10.10 10.00
C ASP A 256 -22.17 10.70 10.95
N ALA A 257 -23.33 11.07 10.39
CA ALA A 257 -24.43 11.70 11.11
C ALA A 257 -24.96 10.89 12.31
N LEU A 258 -24.86 9.56 12.27
CA LEU A 258 -25.34 8.62 13.28
C LEU A 258 -24.31 8.32 14.38
N VAL A 259 -23.10 8.88 14.30
CA VAL A 259 -22.05 8.63 15.30
C VAL A 259 -22.51 8.92 16.73
N ASN A 260 -22.13 8.06 17.68
CA ASN A 260 -22.37 8.31 19.10
C ASN A 260 -21.39 9.36 19.68
N PHE A 261 -21.91 10.46 20.24
CA PHE A 261 -21.08 11.49 20.88
C PHE A 261 -20.27 10.96 22.08
N GLY A 262 -20.85 10.05 22.87
CA GLY A 262 -20.19 9.48 24.05
C GLY A 262 -18.94 8.66 23.71
N THR A 263 -19.00 7.85 22.64
CA THR A 263 -17.84 7.09 22.16
C THR A 263 -16.77 8.02 21.60
N MET A 264 -17.17 8.99 20.76
CA MET A 264 -16.27 10.03 20.22
C MET A 264 -15.58 10.84 21.31
N LYS A 265 -16.33 11.25 22.34
CA LYS A 265 -15.79 11.94 23.51
C LYS A 265 -14.77 11.08 24.24
N THR A 266 -15.08 9.80 24.48
CA THR A 266 -14.20 8.85 25.18
C THR A 266 -12.87 8.67 24.45
N LEU A 267 -12.92 8.44 23.13
CA LEU A 267 -11.73 8.27 22.28
C LEU A 267 -10.91 9.56 22.22
N SER A 268 -11.57 10.71 22.02
CA SER A 268 -10.92 12.02 21.94
C SER A 268 -10.24 12.41 23.26
N ASP A 269 -10.91 12.22 24.41
CA ASP A 269 -10.34 12.52 25.73
C ASP A 269 -9.13 11.64 26.02
N TYR A 270 -9.18 10.35 25.64
CA TYR A 270 -8.04 9.45 25.82
C TYR A 270 -6.83 9.90 24.98
N MET A 271 -7.00 10.11 23.68
CA MET A 271 -5.91 10.55 22.80
C MET A 271 -5.35 11.90 23.24
N PHE A 272 -6.21 12.85 23.62
CA PHE A 272 -5.80 14.14 24.17
C PHE A 272 -4.99 14.00 25.47
N SER A 273 -5.42 13.13 26.40
CA SER A 273 -4.69 12.87 27.65
C SER A 273 -3.28 12.30 27.41
N LYS A 274 -3.09 11.62 26.27
CA LYS A 274 -1.81 11.08 25.82
C LYS A 274 -1.04 12.02 24.89
N ARG A 275 -1.61 13.18 24.56
CA ARG A 275 -1.08 14.15 23.58
C ARG A 275 -0.84 13.52 22.20
N ILE A 276 -1.75 12.65 21.78
CA ILE A 276 -1.71 11.97 20.49
C ILE A 276 -2.61 12.76 19.53
N PRO A 277 -2.05 13.39 18.47
CA PRO A 277 -2.86 13.90 17.36
C PRO A 277 -3.54 12.75 16.63
N PHE A 278 -4.73 12.98 16.10
CA PHE A 278 -5.50 11.94 15.42
C PHE A 278 -6.34 12.50 14.27
N SER A 279 -6.70 11.62 13.33
CA SER A 279 -7.55 11.96 12.20
C SER A 279 -8.97 11.43 12.38
N ILE A 280 -9.93 12.00 11.66
CA ILE A 280 -11.34 11.62 11.67
C ILE A 280 -11.80 11.50 10.21
N ALA A 281 -11.97 10.26 9.74
CA ALA A 281 -12.54 9.94 8.44
C ALA A 281 -14.04 10.22 8.48
N THR A 282 -14.45 11.35 7.91
CA THR A 282 -15.80 11.87 8.08
C THR A 282 -16.60 11.76 6.79
N ILE A 283 -17.80 11.20 6.88
CA ILE A 283 -18.78 11.11 5.79
C ILE A 283 -19.73 12.31 5.94
N PRO A 284 -19.70 13.31 5.02
CA PRO A 284 -20.47 14.53 5.17
C PRO A 284 -21.95 14.36 4.82
N HIS A 285 -22.35 13.26 4.19
CA HIS A 285 -23.74 13.04 3.80
C HIS A 285 -24.14 11.58 4.04
N TYR A 286 -24.83 11.34 5.14
CA TYR A 286 -25.33 10.02 5.49
C TYR A 286 -26.55 9.65 4.64
N LEU A 287 -26.56 8.42 4.12
CA LEU A 287 -27.66 7.85 3.37
C LEU A 287 -27.98 6.43 3.85
N ASP A 288 -29.25 6.18 4.15
CA ASP A 288 -29.87 4.85 4.23
C ASP A 288 -31.06 4.81 3.26
N PRO A 289 -30.81 4.66 1.95
CA PRO A 289 -31.83 4.80 0.91
C PRO A 289 -32.89 3.69 0.96
N LEU A 290 -32.57 2.55 1.58
CA LEU A 290 -33.44 1.37 1.68
C LEU A 290 -34.07 1.22 3.08
N GLY A 291 -33.75 2.11 4.03
CA GLY A 291 -34.22 2.05 5.41
C GLY A 291 -33.73 0.82 6.16
N VAL A 292 -32.54 0.30 5.85
CA VAL A 292 -31.95 -0.89 6.47
C VAL A 292 -31.86 -0.74 7.99
N TYR A 293 -31.42 0.42 8.46
CA TYR A 293 -31.28 0.72 9.89
C TYR A 293 -32.39 1.62 10.44
N ASN A 294 -33.27 2.10 9.58
CA ASN A 294 -34.41 2.96 9.95
C ASN A 294 -35.78 2.33 9.65
N GLY A 295 -35.93 1.04 9.94
CA GLY A 295 -37.25 0.36 9.94
C GLY A 295 -37.96 0.32 8.58
N GLY A 296 -37.20 0.29 7.48
CA GLY A 296 -37.70 0.35 6.11
C GLY A 296 -38.03 1.75 5.60
N VAL A 297 -37.75 2.79 6.39
CA VAL A 297 -37.94 4.19 5.99
C VAL A 297 -36.61 4.76 5.53
N ARG A 298 -36.57 5.30 4.31
CA ARG A 298 -35.38 5.99 3.78
C ARG A 298 -34.95 7.11 4.73
N GLU A 299 -33.66 7.17 5.01
CA GLU A 299 -33.03 8.23 5.78
C GLU A 299 -31.92 8.92 4.99
N GLU A 300 -31.84 10.23 5.12
CA GLU A 300 -30.84 11.08 4.49
C GLU A 300 -30.53 12.24 5.44
N VAL A 301 -29.27 12.34 5.86
CA VAL A 301 -28.85 13.37 6.83
C VAL A 301 -27.61 14.08 6.28
N PRO A 302 -27.77 15.25 5.64
CA PRO A 302 -26.63 16.07 5.24
C PRO A 302 -25.95 16.68 6.46
N LEU A 303 -24.66 17.05 6.34
CA LEU A 303 -23.86 17.60 7.44
C LEU A 303 -24.51 18.82 8.10
N SER A 304 -25.27 19.62 7.34
CA SER A 304 -26.03 20.76 7.86
C SER A 304 -27.07 20.39 8.92
N GLN A 305 -27.62 19.18 8.87
CA GLN A 305 -28.63 18.65 9.80
C GLN A 305 -28.05 17.67 10.82
N ALA A 306 -26.79 17.24 10.65
CA ALA A 306 -26.10 16.27 11.48
C ALA A 306 -25.60 16.86 12.83
N GLY A 307 -26.52 17.24 13.72
CA GLY A 307 -26.19 17.91 14.99
C GLY A 307 -25.23 17.14 15.90
N THR A 308 -25.41 15.82 16.02
CA THR A 308 -24.53 14.95 16.81
C THR A 308 -23.13 14.88 16.21
N LEU A 309 -23.03 14.69 14.89
CA LEU A 309 -21.74 14.71 14.18
C LEU A 309 -21.01 16.03 14.40
N LYS A 310 -21.65 17.18 14.18
CA LYS A 310 -21.03 18.50 14.39
C LYS A 310 -20.52 18.67 15.82
N THR A 311 -21.29 18.19 16.80
CA THR A 311 -20.89 18.22 18.22
C THR A 311 -19.64 17.36 18.46
N SER A 312 -19.62 16.13 17.93
CA SER A 312 -18.47 15.22 18.00
C SER A 312 -17.22 15.80 17.33
N LEU A 313 -17.36 16.33 16.11
CA LEU A 313 -16.26 16.96 15.36
C LEU A 313 -15.68 18.16 16.11
N ASN A 314 -16.52 19.08 16.57
CA ASN A 314 -16.06 20.26 17.31
C ASN A 314 -15.34 19.89 18.61
N TYR A 315 -15.85 18.87 19.32
CA TYR A 315 -15.23 18.38 20.55
C TYR A 315 -13.84 17.78 20.29
N ALA A 316 -13.70 16.98 19.23
CA ALA A 316 -12.47 16.32 18.83
C ALA A 316 -11.43 17.30 18.25
N LEU A 317 -11.85 18.28 17.44
CA LEU A 317 -10.98 19.33 16.89
C LEU A 317 -10.27 20.13 18.00
N ALA A 318 -10.99 20.49 19.05
CA ALA A 318 -10.43 21.17 20.22
C ALA A 318 -9.40 20.33 21.01
N ARG A 319 -9.26 19.03 20.66
CA ARG A 319 -8.44 18.03 21.33
C ARG A 319 -7.37 17.41 20.42
N GLY A 320 -7.06 18.06 19.29
CA GLY A 320 -6.03 17.60 18.37
C GLY A 320 -6.53 16.72 17.24
N GLY A 321 -7.84 16.48 17.15
CA GLY A 321 -8.46 15.84 15.99
C GLY A 321 -8.29 16.68 14.71
N LYS A 322 -8.24 15.99 13.56
CA LYS A 322 -8.19 16.58 12.22
C LYS A 322 -9.16 15.86 11.30
N ILE A 323 -9.95 16.61 10.54
CA ILE A 323 -10.98 16.04 9.67
C ILE A 323 -10.38 15.72 8.31
N LEU A 324 -10.68 14.54 7.80
CA LEU A 324 -10.52 14.21 6.38
C LEU A 324 -11.87 13.77 5.81
N MET A 325 -12.04 13.93 4.50
CA MET A 325 -13.26 13.52 3.80
C MET A 325 -13.15 12.06 3.39
N HIS A 326 -14.09 11.23 3.86
CA HIS A 326 -14.11 9.79 3.60
C HIS A 326 -15.33 9.43 2.75
N GLY A 327 -15.26 9.69 1.44
CA GLY A 327 -16.46 9.66 0.60
C GLY A 327 -17.25 10.97 0.63
N TYR A 328 -18.15 11.14 -0.35
CA TYR A 328 -19.26 12.10 -0.19
C TYR A 328 -20.40 11.44 0.57
N THR A 329 -20.83 10.26 0.13
CA THR A 329 -21.86 9.46 0.80
C THR A 329 -21.37 8.09 1.24
N HIS A 330 -20.16 7.67 0.82
CA HIS A 330 -19.57 6.37 1.20
C HIS A 330 -20.49 5.18 0.87
N GLN A 331 -21.22 5.29 -0.24
CA GLN A 331 -22.06 4.23 -0.80
C GLN A 331 -22.47 4.64 -2.23
N TYR A 332 -22.93 3.67 -3.03
CA TYR A 332 -23.39 3.89 -4.40
C TYR A 332 -24.93 3.85 -4.56
N ASP A 333 -25.52 5.04 -4.69
CA ASP A 333 -26.94 5.30 -4.97
C ASP A 333 -27.91 4.65 -3.97
N SER A 334 -28.76 3.72 -4.43
CA SER A 334 -29.65 2.90 -3.61
C SER A 334 -29.38 1.40 -3.79
N MET A 335 -28.18 1.06 -4.25
CA MET A 335 -27.78 -0.31 -4.54
C MET A 335 -27.20 -0.96 -3.29
N ARG A 336 -27.62 -2.20 -2.98
CA ARG A 336 -26.87 -3.09 -2.07
C ARG A 336 -25.57 -3.50 -2.76
N ASN A 337 -24.51 -2.74 -2.56
CA ASN A 337 -23.28 -2.87 -3.30
C ASN A 337 -22.32 -3.85 -2.63
N LYS A 338 -22.79 -5.11 -2.52
CA LYS A 338 -22.27 -6.22 -1.71
C LYS A 338 -22.86 -6.28 -0.29
N ASN A 339 -23.08 -5.14 0.36
CA ASN A 339 -23.60 -5.10 1.73
C ASN A 339 -25.03 -4.52 1.80
N THR A 340 -25.21 -3.32 2.34
CA THR A 340 -26.52 -2.81 2.78
C THR A 340 -27.10 -1.68 1.92
N GLY A 341 -26.25 -0.95 1.19
CA GLY A 341 -26.56 0.31 0.51
C GLY A 341 -26.48 1.54 1.41
N VAL A 342 -26.10 1.36 2.69
CA VAL A 342 -25.96 2.44 3.67
C VAL A 342 -24.56 3.03 3.60
N SER A 343 -24.43 4.32 3.90
CA SER A 343 -23.12 4.96 4.16
C SER A 343 -22.26 4.14 5.11
N ALA A 344 -20.94 4.17 4.93
CA ALA A 344 -19.93 3.39 5.66
C ALA A 344 -19.86 1.90 5.27
N ASP A 345 -20.98 1.28 4.92
CA ASP A 345 -21.02 -0.16 4.64
C ASP A 345 -20.59 -0.53 3.21
N ASP A 346 -20.69 0.39 2.25
CA ASP A 346 -20.61 0.06 0.82
C ASP A 346 -19.63 0.94 0.02
N PHE A 347 -19.39 0.56 -1.23
CA PHE A 347 -18.45 1.24 -2.11
C PHE A 347 -19.12 2.41 -2.84
N GLU A 348 -18.47 3.57 -2.86
CA GLU A 348 -18.99 4.77 -3.54
C GLU A 348 -18.59 4.87 -5.03
N PHE A 349 -17.36 4.45 -5.37
CA PHE A 349 -16.76 4.67 -6.71
C PHE A 349 -16.50 3.35 -7.47
N TRP A 350 -17.12 2.25 -7.03
CA TRP A 350 -16.92 0.92 -7.59
C TRP A 350 -18.17 0.07 -7.44
N ASN A 351 -18.54 -0.69 -8.47
CA ASN A 351 -19.57 -1.72 -8.36
C ASN A 351 -18.91 -3.02 -7.90
N ALA A 352 -18.99 -3.31 -6.60
CA ALA A 352 -18.37 -4.47 -5.97
C ALA A 352 -19.10 -5.78 -6.29
N VAL A 353 -20.39 -5.73 -6.64
CA VAL A 353 -21.17 -6.92 -7.05
C VAL A 353 -20.70 -7.44 -8.41
N ALA A 354 -20.56 -6.53 -9.38
CA ALA A 354 -20.10 -6.88 -10.72
C ALA A 354 -18.56 -6.87 -10.84
N ASN A 355 -17.86 -6.35 -9.84
CA ASN A 355 -16.42 -6.07 -9.86
C ASN A 355 -16.01 -5.24 -11.09
N THR A 356 -16.68 -4.10 -11.29
CA THR A 356 -16.48 -3.18 -12.42
C THR A 356 -16.59 -1.73 -11.95
N PRO A 357 -16.10 -0.75 -12.74
CA PRO A 357 -16.49 0.65 -12.54
C PRO A 357 -18.02 0.82 -12.53
N VAL A 358 -18.51 1.83 -11.82
CA VAL A 358 -19.95 2.19 -11.83
C VAL A 358 -20.39 2.67 -13.22
N ALA A 359 -21.69 2.73 -13.47
CA ALA A 359 -22.21 2.99 -14.82
C ALA A 359 -21.86 4.40 -15.34
N GLU A 360 -21.79 5.39 -14.45
CA GLU A 360 -21.47 6.79 -14.75
C GLU A 360 -19.96 7.09 -14.74
N ASP A 361 -19.12 6.06 -14.53
CA ASP A 361 -17.71 6.24 -14.24
C ASP A 361 -17.01 7.13 -15.26
N SER A 362 -16.51 8.24 -14.75
CA SER A 362 -15.75 9.21 -15.49
C SER A 362 -15.06 10.14 -14.49
N THR A 363 -13.95 10.75 -14.91
CA THR A 363 -13.28 11.76 -14.09
C THR A 363 -14.21 12.92 -13.75
N ALA A 364 -15.12 13.31 -14.67
CA ALA A 364 -16.09 14.38 -14.43
C ALA A 364 -17.14 14.01 -13.38
N TRP A 365 -17.68 12.79 -13.42
CA TRP A 365 -18.64 12.31 -12.42
C TRP A 365 -18.01 12.24 -11.03
N ALA A 366 -16.82 11.64 -10.92
CA ALA A 366 -16.10 11.54 -9.65
C ALA A 366 -15.73 12.93 -9.10
N LEU A 367 -15.29 13.85 -9.96
CA LEU A 367 -15.04 15.24 -9.59
C LEU A 367 -16.28 15.92 -9.02
N GLY A 368 -17.45 15.69 -9.62
CA GLY A 368 -18.73 16.19 -9.10
C GLY A 368 -19.00 15.73 -7.67
N ARG A 369 -18.78 14.44 -7.37
CA ARG A 369 -18.96 13.88 -6.02
C ARG A 369 -17.95 14.43 -5.02
N LEU A 370 -16.67 14.48 -5.39
CA LEU A 370 -15.61 15.06 -4.56
C LEU A 370 -15.90 16.52 -4.20
N LEU A 371 -16.33 17.34 -5.17
CA LEU A 371 -16.69 18.73 -4.94
C LEU A 371 -17.96 18.89 -4.10
N ALA A 372 -18.96 18.01 -4.27
CA ALA A 372 -20.17 18.03 -3.47
C ALA A 372 -19.88 17.82 -1.98
N GLY A 373 -19.16 16.76 -1.62
CA GLY A 373 -18.82 16.54 -0.20
C GLY A 373 -17.85 17.58 0.36
N LYS A 374 -16.90 18.08 -0.43
CA LYS A 374 -16.03 19.21 0.00
C LYS A 374 -16.87 20.47 0.27
N THR A 375 -17.89 20.74 -0.55
CA THR A 375 -18.81 21.86 -0.37
C THR A 375 -19.67 21.69 0.88
N GLU A 376 -20.15 20.48 1.19
CA GLU A 376 -20.87 20.20 2.44
C GLU A 376 -20.03 20.54 3.67
N PHE A 377 -18.75 20.16 3.70
CA PHE A 377 -17.84 20.56 4.78
C PHE A 377 -17.67 22.08 4.86
N GLN A 378 -17.40 22.74 3.74
CA GLN A 378 -17.16 24.19 3.68
C GLN A 378 -18.37 25.00 4.16
N ASN A 379 -19.57 24.64 3.71
CA ASN A 379 -20.83 25.28 4.13
C ASN A 379 -21.11 25.12 5.62
N ASN A 380 -20.51 24.11 6.26
CA ASN A 380 -20.62 23.85 7.68
C ASN A 380 -19.44 24.34 8.53
N GLY A 381 -18.49 25.06 7.92
CA GLY A 381 -17.34 25.65 8.62
C GLY A 381 -16.19 24.68 8.86
N TYR A 382 -16.12 23.56 8.13
CA TYR A 382 -15.05 22.57 8.22
C TYR A 382 -14.20 22.58 6.95
N ALA A 383 -12.92 22.22 7.10
CA ALA A 383 -11.97 22.10 6.01
C ALA A 383 -11.24 20.76 6.12
N PRO A 384 -11.64 19.72 5.36
CA PRO A 384 -10.94 18.44 5.37
C PRO A 384 -9.52 18.62 4.80
N PHE A 385 -8.51 18.12 5.50
CA PHE A 385 -7.10 18.27 5.07
C PHE A 385 -6.69 17.24 4.01
N ALA A 386 -7.40 16.11 3.93
CA ALA A 386 -7.12 15.02 3.02
C ALA A 386 -8.41 14.35 2.54
N TRP A 387 -8.26 13.50 1.53
CA TRP A 387 -9.26 12.57 1.05
C TRP A 387 -8.90 11.12 1.41
N GLU A 388 -9.94 10.32 1.66
CA GLU A 388 -9.84 8.88 1.76
C GLU A 388 -10.94 8.23 0.93
N THR A 389 -10.55 7.40 -0.03
CA THR A 389 -11.49 6.67 -0.87
C THR A 389 -12.24 5.62 -0.03
N PRO A 390 -13.59 5.59 -0.03
CA PRO A 390 -14.38 4.55 0.62
C PRO A 390 -13.88 3.13 0.29
N HIS A 391 -13.59 2.35 1.33
CA HIS A 391 -12.98 1.02 1.25
C HIS A 391 -11.73 0.90 0.34
N TYR A 392 -11.00 2.00 0.16
CA TYR A 392 -9.81 2.10 -0.69
C TYR A 392 -9.99 1.71 -2.16
N GLN A 393 -11.25 1.66 -2.64
CA GLN A 393 -11.57 1.12 -3.96
C GLN A 393 -12.33 2.15 -4.81
N ALA A 394 -11.70 2.53 -5.91
CA ALA A 394 -12.28 3.36 -6.96
C ALA A 394 -11.78 2.89 -8.32
N SER A 395 -12.48 3.25 -9.39
CA SER A 395 -12.01 3.05 -10.75
C SER A 395 -10.74 3.87 -11.05
N PRO A 396 -10.02 3.57 -12.15
CA PRO A 396 -8.91 4.42 -12.61
C PRO A 396 -9.33 5.87 -12.86
N LEU A 397 -10.48 6.08 -13.53
CA LEU A 397 -10.95 7.42 -13.90
C LEU A 397 -11.38 8.24 -12.69
N SER A 398 -12.00 7.58 -11.71
CA SER A 398 -12.37 8.19 -10.43
C SER A 398 -11.13 8.56 -9.61
N THR A 399 -10.12 7.68 -9.56
CA THR A 399 -8.85 7.95 -8.87
C THR A 399 -8.11 9.15 -9.47
N LYS A 400 -8.13 9.30 -10.81
CA LYS A 400 -7.56 10.47 -11.50
C LYS A 400 -8.26 11.80 -11.18
N ALA A 401 -9.49 11.78 -10.67
CA ALA A 401 -10.20 12.99 -10.26
C ALA A 401 -9.73 13.52 -8.90
N VAL A 402 -9.26 12.64 -8.01
CA VAL A 402 -8.85 12.97 -6.63
C VAL A 402 -7.82 14.11 -6.56
N PRO A 403 -6.68 14.06 -7.28
CA PRO A 403 -5.66 15.12 -7.19
C PRO A 403 -6.12 16.48 -7.75
N LEU A 404 -7.27 16.55 -8.42
CA LEU A 404 -7.87 17.82 -8.86
C LEU A 404 -8.58 18.57 -7.72
N VAL A 405 -8.88 17.88 -6.61
CA VAL A 405 -9.65 18.44 -5.48
C VAL A 405 -8.86 18.43 -4.18
N PHE A 406 -8.05 17.39 -3.96
CA PHE A 406 -7.28 17.17 -2.75
C PHE A 406 -5.81 16.96 -3.09
N ASN A 407 -4.95 17.81 -2.52
CA ASN A 407 -3.50 17.67 -2.66
C ASN A 407 -2.94 16.48 -1.88
N THR A 408 -3.68 15.98 -0.88
CA THR A 408 -3.27 14.90 0.01
C THR A 408 -4.37 13.86 0.13
N THR A 409 -3.97 12.60 0.11
CA THR A 409 -4.84 11.47 0.48
C THR A 409 -4.26 10.74 1.69
N TYR A 410 -5.12 10.08 2.46
CA TYR A 410 -4.72 9.24 3.58
C TYR A 410 -5.37 7.87 3.44
N GLN A 411 -4.69 6.94 2.78
CA GLN A 411 -5.33 5.73 2.30
C GLN A 411 -4.32 4.63 1.91
N ARG A 412 -4.87 3.45 1.65
CA ARG A 412 -4.31 2.48 0.70
C ARG A 412 -4.86 2.76 -0.70
N ALA A 413 -4.23 2.23 -1.74
CA ALA A 413 -4.66 2.50 -3.11
C ALA A 413 -4.70 1.24 -3.97
N VAL A 414 -5.61 1.23 -4.95
CA VAL A 414 -5.70 0.22 -6.00
C VAL A 414 -5.31 0.85 -7.33
N TYR A 415 -4.44 0.15 -8.05
CA TYR A 415 -3.90 0.59 -9.34
C TYR A 415 -4.28 -0.37 -10.45
N TYR A 416 -4.38 0.15 -11.67
CA TYR A 416 -4.89 -0.59 -12.81
C TYR A 416 -3.98 -0.41 -14.02
N THR A 417 -3.93 -1.43 -14.87
CA THR A 417 -3.15 -1.40 -16.12
C THR A 417 -3.86 -0.69 -17.28
N SER A 418 -5.10 -0.25 -17.08
CA SER A 418 -5.94 0.42 -18.08
C SER A 418 -6.96 1.33 -17.40
N ASP A 419 -7.37 2.40 -18.08
CA ASP A 419 -8.44 3.29 -17.64
C ASP A 419 -9.83 2.65 -17.75
N THR A 420 -9.98 1.69 -18.65
CA THR A 420 -11.20 0.88 -18.84
C THR A 420 -10.80 -0.59 -18.75
N PRO A 421 -10.59 -1.12 -17.53
CA PRO A 421 -9.97 -2.43 -17.36
C PRO A 421 -10.89 -3.56 -17.83
N ASN A 422 -10.32 -4.51 -18.58
CA ASN A 422 -10.97 -5.78 -18.91
C ASN A 422 -10.23 -6.95 -18.24
N PHE A 423 -10.77 -7.43 -17.12
CA PHE A 423 -10.18 -8.51 -16.33
C PHE A 423 -10.42 -9.91 -16.91
N THR A 424 -11.31 -10.07 -17.89
CA THR A 424 -11.74 -11.38 -18.43
C THR A 424 -11.24 -11.64 -19.84
N ALA A 425 -10.45 -10.72 -20.43
CA ALA A 425 -9.85 -10.91 -21.74
C ALA A 425 -8.92 -12.14 -21.75
N THR A 426 -8.91 -12.87 -22.87
CA THR A 426 -8.07 -14.07 -23.04
C THR A 426 -6.61 -13.72 -23.37
N VAL A 427 -6.37 -12.53 -23.93
CA VAL A 427 -5.05 -12.00 -24.29
C VAL A 427 -4.99 -10.55 -23.79
N SER A 428 -3.82 -10.13 -23.30
CA SER A 428 -3.57 -8.78 -22.78
C SER A 428 -4.58 -8.32 -21.73
N LYS A 429 -5.02 -9.24 -20.87
CA LYS A 429 -5.98 -8.96 -19.79
C LYS A 429 -5.43 -7.90 -18.86
N ASP A 430 -6.32 -7.04 -18.37
CA ASP A 430 -5.94 -6.02 -17.40
C ASP A 430 -5.81 -6.61 -16.01
N PHE A 431 -5.00 -5.95 -15.18
CA PHE A 431 -4.78 -6.30 -13.79
C PHE A 431 -5.16 -5.11 -12.91
N GLN A 432 -5.66 -5.44 -11.73
CA GLN A 432 -5.75 -4.52 -10.61
C GLN A 432 -4.83 -5.00 -9.50
N VAL A 433 -4.14 -4.07 -8.83
CA VAL A 433 -3.22 -4.37 -7.73
C VAL A 433 -3.49 -3.42 -6.57
N GLY A 434 -3.80 -3.99 -5.41
CA GLY A 434 -3.87 -3.25 -4.16
C GLY A 434 -2.48 -3.03 -3.60
N GLN A 435 -2.21 -1.83 -3.10
CA GLN A 435 -0.92 -1.48 -2.55
C GLN A 435 -1.07 -0.61 -1.29
N PHE A 436 -0.31 -0.98 -0.27
CA PHE A 436 -0.12 -0.19 0.93
C PHE A 436 1.32 0.32 0.99
N PHE A 437 1.56 1.39 1.75
CA PHE A 437 2.87 2.04 1.80
C PHE A 437 3.38 2.10 3.23
N PRO A 438 4.66 1.78 3.50
CA PRO A 438 5.22 1.95 4.84
C PRO A 438 5.66 3.39 5.11
N TYR A 439 5.60 4.29 4.14
CA TYR A 439 6.01 5.70 4.24
C TYR A 439 5.14 6.59 3.34
N VAL A 440 5.31 7.90 3.45
CA VAL A 440 4.62 8.88 2.61
C VAL A 440 5.05 8.73 1.14
N ILE A 441 4.08 8.65 0.23
CA ILE A 441 4.33 8.72 -1.21
C ILE A 441 4.09 10.16 -1.66
N LYS A 442 5.11 10.82 -2.20
CA LYS A 442 5.01 12.23 -2.63
C LYS A 442 4.25 12.37 -3.94
N GLN A 443 4.33 11.33 -4.76
CA GLN A 443 3.61 11.25 -6.01
C GLN A 443 3.43 9.77 -6.36
N ASP A 444 2.21 9.28 -6.53
CA ASP A 444 1.93 7.93 -7.04
C ASP A 444 1.71 7.93 -8.57
N TYR A 445 1.33 6.78 -9.13
CA TYR A 445 1.03 6.63 -10.56
C TYR A 445 -0.08 7.55 -11.08
N TYR A 446 -1.03 7.94 -10.23
CA TYR A 446 -2.10 8.87 -10.57
C TYR A 446 -1.80 10.33 -10.18
N GLY A 447 -0.63 10.60 -9.60
CA GLY A 447 -0.20 11.94 -9.18
C GLY A 447 -0.62 12.33 -7.76
N GLN A 448 -1.08 11.40 -6.94
CA GLN A 448 -1.50 11.64 -5.56
C GLN A 448 -0.30 11.71 -4.60
N TRP A 449 -0.40 12.59 -3.61
CA TRP A 449 0.39 12.52 -2.38
C TRP A 449 -0.37 11.63 -1.38
N ILE A 450 0.28 10.60 -0.83
CA ILE A 450 -0.36 9.58 0.02
C ILE A 450 0.31 9.56 1.39
N VAL A 451 -0.46 9.90 2.43
CA VAL A 451 -0.18 9.54 3.83
C VAL A 451 -0.58 8.07 4.01
N PRO A 452 0.32 7.21 4.54
CA PRO A 452 0.10 5.76 4.52
C PRO A 452 -0.92 5.29 5.55
N GLU A 453 -1.86 4.43 5.16
CA GLU A 453 -2.51 3.44 6.04
C GLU A 453 -1.85 2.07 5.76
N ASN A 454 -1.28 1.42 6.78
CA ASN A 454 -0.48 0.21 6.55
C ASN A 454 -0.67 -0.92 7.55
N LEU A 455 -1.43 -0.72 8.63
CA LEU A 455 -1.59 -1.73 9.68
C LEU A 455 -2.99 -2.35 9.73
N GLY A 456 -3.98 -1.75 9.08
CA GLY A 456 -5.41 -2.11 9.18
C GLY A 456 -6.06 -1.56 10.44
N ASN A 457 -7.08 -2.25 10.93
CA ASN A 457 -7.90 -1.82 12.06
C ASN A 457 -8.36 -3.00 12.92
N ILE A 458 -8.82 -2.72 14.13
CA ILE A 458 -9.32 -3.78 15.01
C ILE A 458 -10.69 -4.22 14.49
N GLU A 459 -10.83 -5.52 14.25
CA GLU A 459 -12.05 -6.16 13.76
C GLU A 459 -12.52 -7.26 14.72
N TYR A 460 -13.83 -7.28 14.96
CA TYR A 460 -14.50 -8.28 15.79
C TYR A 460 -15.48 -9.08 14.94
N ASN A 461 -15.53 -10.39 15.14
CA ASN A 461 -16.57 -11.21 14.52
C ASN A 461 -17.92 -10.94 15.19
N ILE A 462 -18.79 -10.21 14.50
CA ILE A 462 -20.17 -9.91 14.89
C ILE A 462 -21.19 -10.49 13.90
N SER A 463 -20.81 -11.58 13.21
CA SER A 463 -21.60 -12.24 12.17
C SER A 463 -23.01 -12.70 12.58
N SER A 464 -23.31 -12.73 13.87
CA SER A 464 -24.65 -12.99 14.40
C SER A 464 -25.64 -11.86 14.17
N ILE A 465 -25.16 -10.62 13.99
CA ILE A 465 -25.99 -9.43 13.73
C ILE A 465 -25.64 -8.74 12.40
N ASP A 466 -24.40 -8.91 11.92
CA ASP A 466 -23.95 -8.45 10.61
C ASP A 466 -23.13 -9.55 9.91
N PRO A 467 -23.73 -10.34 9.00
CA PRO A 467 -23.06 -11.44 8.31
C PRO A 467 -21.81 -11.05 7.52
N SER A 468 -21.65 -9.77 7.14
CA SER A 468 -20.45 -9.25 6.47
C SER A 468 -19.25 -9.16 7.40
N SER A 469 -19.49 -8.92 8.69
CA SER A 469 -18.47 -8.73 9.73
C SER A 469 -18.10 -10.07 10.40
N ASN A 470 -17.43 -10.92 9.62
CA ASN A 470 -17.06 -12.29 10.01
C ASN A 470 -15.55 -12.51 10.20
N ILE A 471 -14.76 -11.44 10.24
CA ILE A 471 -13.32 -11.46 10.44
C ILE A 471 -13.00 -11.04 11.87
N THR A 472 -11.95 -11.64 12.44
CA THR A 472 -11.34 -11.16 13.68
C THR A 472 -9.93 -10.67 13.35
N TYR A 473 -9.66 -9.40 13.65
CA TYR A 473 -8.34 -8.82 13.53
C TYR A 473 -7.97 -8.06 14.80
N THR A 474 -7.01 -8.62 15.56
CA THR A 474 -6.81 -8.23 16.96
C THR A 474 -5.86 -7.05 17.10
N TRP A 475 -5.88 -6.37 18.25
CA TRP A 475 -4.86 -5.35 18.54
C TRP A 475 -3.45 -5.93 18.56
N GLN A 476 -3.28 -7.21 18.92
CA GLN A 476 -2.01 -7.93 18.86
C GLN A 476 -1.53 -8.09 17.42
N ASP A 477 -2.45 -8.32 16.48
CA ASP A 477 -2.09 -8.42 15.07
C ASP A 477 -1.58 -7.09 14.49
N ILE A 478 -2.26 -5.99 14.84
CA ILE A 478 -1.84 -4.64 14.44
C ILE A 478 -0.50 -4.28 15.11
N CYS A 479 -0.33 -4.64 16.39
CA CYS A 479 0.92 -4.47 17.13
C CYS A 479 2.07 -5.24 16.48
N LEU A 480 1.82 -6.48 16.05
CA LEU A 480 2.80 -7.30 15.33
C LEU A 480 3.12 -6.71 13.96
N ASN A 481 2.14 -6.19 13.21
CA ASN A 481 2.42 -5.45 11.98
C ASN A 481 3.31 -4.23 12.24
N ALA A 482 3.03 -3.46 13.28
CA ALA A 482 3.83 -2.30 13.65
C ALA A 482 5.27 -2.69 14.02
N GLN A 483 5.47 -3.85 14.65
CA GLN A 483 6.80 -4.39 14.91
C GLN A 483 7.53 -4.70 13.60
N TYR A 484 6.88 -5.32 12.61
CA TYR A 484 7.49 -5.59 11.30
C TYR A 484 7.77 -4.31 10.52
N ALA A 485 6.89 -3.30 10.60
CA ALA A 485 7.09 -2.02 9.92
C ALA A 485 8.37 -1.28 10.37
N THR A 486 8.92 -1.59 11.56
CA THR A 486 10.20 -1.00 12.04
C THR A 486 11.42 -1.38 11.21
N VAL A 487 11.31 -2.36 10.29
CA VAL A 487 12.44 -2.68 9.39
C VAL A 487 12.68 -1.55 8.39
N VAL A 488 11.64 -0.77 8.06
CA VAL A 488 11.72 0.38 7.16
C VAL A 488 12.15 1.59 7.96
N ARG A 489 13.32 2.13 7.63
CA ARG A 489 14.02 3.14 8.46
C ARG A 489 13.22 4.39 8.76
N ASP A 490 12.36 4.84 7.85
CA ASP A 490 11.44 5.96 8.05
C ASP A 490 9.96 5.53 8.05
N GLY A 491 9.74 4.27 8.44
CA GLY A 491 8.47 3.58 8.39
C GLY A 491 7.39 4.11 9.33
N PHE A 492 6.15 3.86 8.96
CA PHE A 492 4.97 4.29 9.68
C PHE A 492 4.26 3.13 10.38
N ALA A 493 3.65 3.43 11.52
CA ALA A 493 2.61 2.63 12.14
C ALA A 493 1.28 3.39 12.05
N SER A 494 0.53 3.17 10.96
CA SER A 494 -0.77 3.81 10.75
C SER A 494 -1.89 2.79 10.75
N PHE A 495 -2.82 2.98 11.68
CA PHE A 495 -4.01 2.14 11.84
C PHE A 495 -5.26 3.02 12.02
N PHE A 496 -6.43 2.43 11.83
CA PHE A 496 -7.70 3.09 12.12
C PHE A 496 -8.56 2.30 13.11
N PHE A 497 -9.58 2.95 13.65
CA PHE A 497 -10.49 2.38 14.62
C PHE A 497 -11.90 2.94 14.45
N HIS A 498 -12.91 2.07 14.37
CA HIS A 498 -14.30 2.50 14.25
C HIS A 498 -14.89 2.87 15.62
N PRO A 499 -15.40 4.09 15.83
CA PRO A 499 -16.00 4.50 17.11
C PRO A 499 -17.18 3.63 17.55
N PHE A 500 -17.90 3.02 16.61
CA PHE A 500 -19.06 2.19 16.90
C PHE A 500 -18.72 0.94 17.74
N TRP A 501 -17.45 0.49 17.74
CA TRP A 501 -16.99 -0.62 18.60
C TRP A 501 -17.14 -0.36 20.11
N LEU A 502 -17.39 0.89 20.52
CA LEU A 502 -17.63 1.28 21.90
C LEU A 502 -19.12 1.45 22.23
N GLU A 503 -20.00 1.29 21.25
CA GLU A 503 -21.43 1.52 21.46
C GLU A 503 -22.07 0.40 22.27
N SER A 504 -23.02 0.78 23.13
CA SER A 504 -23.70 -0.16 24.02
C SER A 504 -24.52 -1.22 23.27
N SER A 505 -24.93 -0.93 22.03
CA SER A 505 -25.61 -1.87 21.13
C SER A 505 -24.72 -3.07 20.80
N LEU A 506 -23.40 -2.88 20.74
CA LEU A 506 -22.43 -3.94 20.45
C LEU A 506 -21.85 -4.59 21.71
N ALA A 507 -22.10 -4.05 22.90
CA ALA A 507 -21.57 -4.58 24.17
C ALA A 507 -21.80 -6.09 24.41
N PRO A 508 -22.89 -6.73 23.94
CA PRO A 508 -23.04 -8.19 24.04
C PRO A 508 -22.03 -9.00 23.24
N LEU A 509 -21.43 -8.42 22.18
CA LEU A 509 -20.49 -9.08 21.27
C LEU A 509 -19.06 -8.53 21.41
N VAL A 510 -18.93 -7.25 21.74
CA VAL A 510 -17.67 -6.52 21.84
C VAL A 510 -17.55 -5.92 23.24
N THR A 511 -16.83 -6.61 24.12
CA THR A 511 -16.64 -6.19 25.52
C THR A 511 -15.30 -5.48 25.77
N THR A 512 -14.37 -5.58 24.83
CA THR A 512 -12.98 -5.13 24.99
C THR A 512 -12.60 -3.93 24.11
N GLY A 513 -13.51 -3.41 23.27
CA GLY A 513 -13.24 -2.34 22.29
C GLY A 513 -12.31 -1.23 22.76
N PHE A 514 -12.69 -0.52 23.83
CA PHE A 514 -11.86 0.57 24.36
C PHE A 514 -10.55 0.07 25.01
N THR A 515 -10.55 -1.10 25.63
CA THR A 515 -9.32 -1.70 26.20
C THR A 515 -8.34 -2.07 25.10
N ASP A 516 -8.80 -2.67 24.01
CA ASP A 516 -7.99 -3.06 22.86
C ASP A 516 -7.43 -1.81 22.16
N PHE A 517 -8.22 -0.75 22.00
CA PHE A 517 -7.74 0.55 21.52
C PHE A 517 -6.59 1.11 22.38
N LYS A 518 -6.71 1.06 23.71
CA LYS A 518 -5.63 1.49 24.61
C LYS A 518 -4.39 0.60 24.48
N ASN A 519 -4.57 -0.70 24.29
CA ASN A 519 -3.48 -1.67 24.17
C ASN A 519 -2.67 -1.45 22.89
N ILE A 520 -3.31 -1.21 21.75
CA ILE A 520 -2.57 -0.92 20.50
C ILE A 520 -1.79 0.39 20.61
N ILE A 521 -2.39 1.45 21.18
CA ILE A 521 -1.69 2.73 21.42
C ILE A 521 -0.46 2.52 22.31
N GLN A 522 -0.59 1.74 23.38
CA GLN A 522 0.52 1.43 24.28
C GLN A 522 1.60 0.60 23.59
N CYS A 523 1.24 -0.42 22.79
CA CYS A 523 2.19 -1.21 22.02
C CYS A 523 3.01 -0.34 21.07
N ILE A 524 2.35 0.44 20.20
CA ILE A 524 3.02 1.31 19.22
C ILE A 524 3.94 2.31 19.92
N THR A 525 3.50 2.90 21.04
CA THR A 525 4.33 3.80 21.85
C THR A 525 5.57 3.07 22.41
N THR A 526 5.41 1.83 22.86
CA THR A 526 6.50 1.02 23.44
C THR A 526 7.51 0.58 22.38
N LEU A 527 7.07 0.39 21.14
CA LEU A 527 7.94 0.14 19.98
C LEU A 527 8.77 1.37 19.58
N GLY A 528 8.56 2.53 20.19
CA GLY A 528 9.37 3.74 19.99
C GLY A 528 8.90 4.63 18.84
N TYR A 529 7.69 4.41 18.31
CA TYR A 529 7.11 5.30 17.30
C TYR A 529 6.74 6.67 17.89
N THR A 530 6.88 7.71 17.07
CA THR A 530 6.47 9.08 17.41
C THR A 530 5.08 9.37 16.83
N TRP A 531 4.08 9.57 17.69
CA TRP A 531 2.74 9.99 17.27
C TRP A 531 2.78 11.34 16.57
N THR A 532 2.26 11.40 15.34
CA THR A 532 2.39 12.56 14.45
C THR A 532 1.03 13.04 13.97
N ASP A 533 0.88 14.35 13.77
CA ASP A 533 -0.30 14.93 13.12
C ASP A 533 -0.24 14.68 11.61
N ALA A 534 -1.15 13.84 11.09
CA ALA A 534 -1.23 13.50 9.68
C ALA A 534 -1.37 14.73 8.76
N SER A 535 -2.00 15.81 9.23
CA SER A 535 -2.16 17.04 8.45
C SER A 535 -0.84 17.79 8.21
N THR A 536 0.20 17.50 9.00
CA THR A 536 1.56 18.04 8.80
C THR A 536 2.41 17.22 7.82
N LEU A 537 1.90 16.06 7.41
CA LEU A 537 2.54 15.16 6.44
C LEU A 537 1.95 15.29 5.03
N GLY A 538 0.92 16.14 4.88
CA GLY A 538 0.33 16.43 3.60
C GLY A 538 1.29 17.15 2.66
N HIS A 539 0.89 17.25 1.39
CA HIS A 539 1.62 18.00 0.39
C HIS A 539 1.91 19.43 0.92
N PRO A 540 3.18 19.88 0.92
CA PRO A 540 3.58 21.18 1.46
C PRO A 540 3.02 22.38 0.66
#